data_AF-A0A7C2UG20-F1
#
_entry.id   AF-A0A7C2UG20-F1
#
_cell.length_a   1.000
_cell.length_b   1.000
_cell.length_c   1.000
_cell.angle_alpha   90.00
_cell.angle_beta   90.00
_cell.angle_gamma   90.00
#
_symmetry.space_group_name_H-M   'P 1'
#
loop_
_entity.id
_entity.type
_entity.pdbx_description
1 polymer ?
#
loop_
_entity_poly.entity_id
_entity_poly.type
_entity_poly.pdbx_seq_one_letter_code
_entity_poly.pdbx_strand_id
1 'polypeptide(L)'
;MGGGSGAKPAGDSGGLPGRAPATGVGAAGPGGPVARPGGRPASATGRGPLRRRPGGRTRAGCCRPGAGAGPPDPRGEPSLIKLALPTGDLRRPLAALLERIGLQVEGYGEGSRAYRLPARGQAPLRVRVFRERDIPIQIALGNYDLGICGLHWVEEFLGRYPGEAIVRLGGLPLGEASLFVAAAPGQWGSLRDLAGRWGVRIVSEFPNLAESFALAARLPAYRVIPVWGAAEAYPPEDADLTLVAARDEAALAEMGLVPLHRLLAGRAWVIAHRESLRSKDMGWLLAALASCGLETGGGLSLPPPLALSRVPPAPPAPRQTVRIALPDGHQQRHVLEALAEAGLEFEGYAQGERRPRAPLEDVEAKVVRPQDMPQMVALGAFD
;
A
#
# COMPACT_ATOMS: atom_id res chain seq x y z
N MET A 1 -25.99 35.54 41.05
CA MET A 1 -25.72 36.21 42.35
C MET A 1 -24.36 35.74 42.85
N GLY A 2 -23.43 36.68 43.06
CA GLY A 2 -22.35 36.62 44.06
C GLY A 2 -21.19 35.64 43.89
N GLY A 3 -19.98 36.19 43.67
CA GLY A 3 -18.68 35.56 43.92
C GLY A 3 -17.70 35.87 42.78
N GLY A 4 -16.64 36.68 42.91
CA GLY A 4 -15.86 37.10 44.07
C GLY A 4 -14.42 36.55 43.93
N SER A 5 -13.43 37.42 44.10
CA SER A 5 -11.96 37.17 44.08
C SER A 5 -11.30 37.42 42.71
N GLY A 6 -10.22 38.19 42.57
CA GLY A 6 -9.42 38.92 43.55
C GLY A 6 -8.30 39.65 42.80
N ALA A 7 -8.13 40.93 43.08
CA ALA A 7 -7.05 41.76 42.57
C ALA A 7 -5.96 41.92 43.64
N LYS A 8 -4.69 41.74 43.26
CA LYS A 8 -3.56 42.43 43.88
C LYS A 8 -2.42 42.62 42.86
N PRO A 9 -1.64 43.71 42.97
CA PRO A 9 -0.89 44.29 41.86
C PRO A 9 0.58 43.86 41.81
N ALA A 10 1.16 44.08 40.63
CA ALA A 10 2.57 43.96 40.31
C ALA A 10 3.43 44.98 41.09
N GLY A 11 4.53 44.51 41.64
CA GLY A 11 5.61 45.31 42.20
C GLY A 11 6.67 45.61 41.13
N ASP A 12 7.12 46.86 41.17
CA ASP A 12 7.99 47.53 40.22
C ASP A 12 9.49 47.40 40.59
N SER A 13 10.32 47.70 39.60
CA SER A 13 11.64 48.33 39.67
C SER A 13 12.92 47.52 39.94
N GLY A 14 13.86 47.65 38.99
CA GLY A 14 15.27 47.91 39.32
C GLY A 14 16.33 47.22 38.45
N GLY A 15 16.99 47.96 37.54
CA GLY A 15 18.40 47.73 37.18
C GLY A 15 18.77 47.65 35.69
N LEU A 16 19.18 48.79 35.11
CA LEU A 16 19.76 49.01 33.76
C LEU A 16 21.29 48.66 33.70
N PRO A 17 22.09 49.11 32.70
CA PRO A 17 22.31 48.52 31.36
C PRO A 17 23.82 48.40 30.99
N GLY A 18 24.19 47.92 29.78
CA GLY A 18 25.60 48.05 29.33
C GLY A 18 26.04 47.47 27.97
N ARG A 19 25.93 48.31 26.92
CA ARG A 19 26.89 48.55 25.80
C ARG A 19 27.42 47.41 24.89
N ALA A 20 26.88 47.36 23.66
CA ALA A 20 27.47 47.77 22.35
C ALA A 20 28.79 47.12 21.82
N PRO A 21 29.19 47.31 20.54
CA PRO A 21 29.30 46.23 19.54
C PRO A 21 30.72 46.10 18.92
N ALA A 22 30.94 45.08 18.08
CA ALA A 22 32.10 45.05 17.19
C ALA A 22 31.72 44.58 15.78
N THR A 23 31.92 45.51 14.85
CA THR A 23 31.92 45.38 13.40
C THR A 23 33.09 44.54 12.90
N GLY A 24 32.90 43.88 11.75
CA GLY A 24 33.96 43.15 11.04
C GLY A 24 33.56 42.87 9.60
N VAL A 25 33.66 43.91 8.77
CA VAL A 25 33.55 43.85 7.30
C VAL A 25 34.82 43.23 6.73
N GLY A 26 34.70 42.29 5.81
CA GLY A 26 35.81 41.70 5.06
C GLY A 26 35.36 41.13 3.73
N ALA A 27 35.39 41.96 2.69
CA ALA A 27 35.17 41.60 1.29
C ALA A 27 36.48 41.11 0.66
N ALA A 28 36.42 40.06 -0.17
CA ALA A 28 37.29 39.85 -1.34
C ALA A 28 36.75 38.66 -2.16
N GLY A 29 36.45 38.91 -3.44
CA GLY A 29 35.95 37.93 -4.40
C GLY A 29 37.07 37.12 -5.08
N PRO A 30 37.02 36.97 -6.42
CA PRO A 30 36.38 35.81 -7.06
C PRO A 30 37.35 35.05 -7.99
N GLY A 31 36.99 33.84 -8.42
CA GLY A 31 37.74 33.15 -9.48
C GLY A 31 37.15 31.80 -9.86
N GLY A 32 36.48 31.74 -11.01
CA GLY A 32 36.06 30.51 -11.69
C GLY A 32 37.26 29.71 -12.28
N PRO A 33 37.07 28.76 -13.22
CA PRO A 33 35.98 28.71 -14.19
C PRO A 33 35.31 27.34 -14.40
N VAL A 34 34.19 27.48 -15.13
CA VAL A 34 33.38 26.50 -15.84
C VAL A 34 34.19 25.74 -16.90
N ALA A 35 33.98 24.43 -17.01
CA ALA A 35 34.28 23.66 -18.21
C ALA A 35 33.07 22.78 -18.59
N ARG A 36 32.34 23.22 -19.63
CA ARG A 36 31.41 22.39 -20.39
C ARG A 36 32.19 21.61 -21.46
N PRO A 37 31.78 20.39 -21.82
CA PRO A 37 31.97 19.90 -23.16
C PRO A 37 30.62 19.83 -23.89
N GLY A 38 30.46 20.67 -24.90
CA GLY A 38 29.51 20.44 -25.98
C GLY A 38 30.15 19.52 -27.03
N GLY A 39 29.34 18.64 -27.64
CA GLY A 39 29.78 17.85 -28.78
C GLY A 39 28.90 16.63 -29.08
N ARG A 40 27.74 16.86 -29.71
CA ARG A 40 27.10 15.86 -30.59
C ARG A 40 27.72 15.98 -31.99
N PRO A 41 27.79 14.87 -32.74
CA PRO A 41 27.09 14.81 -34.03
C PRO A 41 26.24 13.53 -34.16
N ALA A 42 24.99 13.63 -34.65
CA ALA A 42 24.59 13.33 -36.04
C ALA A 42 24.78 11.85 -36.42
N SER A 43 23.73 11.03 -36.30
CA SER A 43 22.80 10.66 -37.39
C SER A 43 23.47 10.01 -38.60
N ALA A 44 23.36 8.68 -38.70
CA ALA A 44 23.55 7.96 -39.96
C ALA A 44 22.45 6.91 -40.10
N THR A 45 21.57 7.20 -41.06
CA THR A 45 20.60 6.34 -41.72
C THR A 45 21.26 5.11 -42.34
N GLY A 46 20.61 3.96 -42.23
CA GLY A 46 20.96 2.74 -42.97
C GLY A 46 19.81 1.74 -43.00
N ARG A 47 18.90 1.91 -43.96
CA ARG A 47 17.93 0.88 -44.35
C ARG A 47 18.61 -0.15 -45.26
N GLY A 48 18.42 -1.43 -44.98
CA GLY A 48 18.75 -2.54 -45.87
C GLY A 48 17.89 -3.77 -45.52
N PRO A 49 17.19 -4.41 -46.47
CA PRO A 49 16.08 -5.31 -46.18
C PRO A 49 16.55 -6.76 -46.02
N LEU A 50 16.04 -7.47 -45.02
CA LEU A 50 16.25 -8.91 -44.89
C LEU A 50 14.97 -9.70 -45.21
N ARG A 51 15.12 -10.42 -46.31
CA ARG A 51 14.27 -11.40 -46.97
C ARG A 51 13.49 -12.31 -46.01
N ARG A 52 12.19 -12.42 -46.27
CA ARG A 52 11.35 -13.57 -45.88
C ARG A 52 11.74 -14.79 -46.71
N ARG A 53 11.87 -15.96 -46.07
CA ARG A 53 11.57 -17.30 -46.61
C ARG A 53 11.36 -18.31 -45.44
N PRO A 54 10.69 -19.46 -45.67
CA PRO A 54 9.55 -19.89 -44.87
C PRO A 54 9.77 -21.16 -44.02
N GLY A 55 8.79 -21.47 -43.17
CA GLY A 55 8.28 -22.84 -43.00
C GLY A 55 8.92 -23.72 -41.92
N GLY A 56 8.16 -23.95 -40.85
CA GLY A 56 7.96 -25.27 -40.26
C GLY A 56 9.09 -25.88 -39.42
N ARG A 57 8.93 -25.84 -38.09
CA ARG A 57 9.08 -27.01 -37.20
C ARG A 57 8.52 -26.67 -35.82
N THR A 58 7.43 -27.33 -35.49
CA THR A 58 6.90 -27.52 -34.13
C THR A 58 8.04 -27.94 -33.19
N ARG A 59 8.44 -27.06 -32.28
CA ARG A 59 9.19 -27.46 -31.08
C ARG A 59 8.20 -27.62 -29.94
N ALA A 60 7.87 -28.87 -29.67
CA ALA A 60 7.41 -29.31 -28.37
C ALA A 60 8.37 -28.73 -27.32
N GLY A 61 7.84 -27.86 -26.46
CA GLY A 61 8.59 -27.35 -25.32
C GLY A 61 8.95 -28.52 -24.43
N CYS A 62 10.24 -28.85 -24.38
CA CYS A 62 10.80 -29.76 -23.41
C CYS A 62 10.47 -29.24 -22.02
N CYS A 63 9.46 -29.84 -21.39
CA CYS A 63 9.29 -29.82 -19.94
C CYS A 63 10.61 -30.30 -19.33
N ARG A 64 11.35 -29.38 -18.70
CA ARG A 64 12.39 -29.79 -17.75
C ARG A 64 11.68 -30.47 -16.58
N PRO A 65 11.95 -31.75 -16.28
CA PRO A 65 11.51 -32.32 -15.02
C PRO A 65 12.31 -31.63 -13.91
N GLY A 66 11.64 -30.76 -13.17
CA GLY A 66 12.17 -30.20 -11.93
C GLY A 66 12.49 -31.32 -10.96
N ALA A 67 13.70 -31.25 -10.41
CA ALA A 67 14.33 -32.23 -9.55
C ALA A 67 13.42 -32.73 -8.41
N GLY A 68 13.32 -34.05 -8.32
CA GLY A 68 13.19 -34.85 -7.10
C GLY A 68 12.24 -34.34 -6.02
N ALA A 69 10.99 -34.78 -6.08
CA ALA A 69 10.28 -35.11 -4.85
C ALA A 69 11.10 -36.22 -4.15
N GLY A 70 11.73 -35.89 -3.03
CA GLY A 70 12.36 -36.90 -2.17
C GLY A 70 11.32 -37.95 -1.75
N PRO A 71 11.73 -39.20 -1.47
CA PRO A 71 10.81 -40.21 -0.99
C PRO A 71 10.14 -39.72 0.32
N PRO A 72 8.85 -40.02 0.55
CA PRO A 72 8.21 -39.73 1.82
C PRO A 72 9.01 -40.39 2.95
N ASP A 73 9.29 -39.63 4.00
CA ASP A 73 10.05 -40.11 5.17
C ASP A 73 9.34 -41.35 5.76
N PRO A 74 10.00 -42.52 5.84
CA PRO A 74 9.40 -43.75 6.36
C PRO A 74 9.23 -43.74 7.89
N ARG A 75 9.54 -42.65 8.57
CA ARG A 75 9.32 -42.47 10.00
C ARG A 75 8.19 -41.46 10.21
N GLY A 76 7.05 -41.94 10.73
CA GLY A 76 5.86 -41.15 11.06
C GLY A 76 6.06 -40.16 12.21
N GLU A 77 7.09 -39.33 12.14
CA GLU A 77 7.15 -38.10 12.95
C GLU A 77 6.23 -37.07 12.31
N PRO A 78 5.30 -36.46 13.08
CA PRO A 78 4.40 -35.46 12.52
C PRO A 78 5.21 -34.28 11.99
N SER A 79 5.18 -34.09 10.68
CA SER A 79 5.88 -32.99 10.01
C SER A 79 5.41 -31.66 10.61
N LEU A 80 6.35 -30.88 11.16
CA LEU A 80 6.08 -29.57 11.74
C LEU A 80 5.34 -28.67 10.73
N ILE A 81 4.12 -28.25 11.10
CA ILE A 81 3.30 -27.33 10.31
C ILE A 81 3.63 -25.90 10.72
N LYS A 82 3.90 -25.05 9.75
CA LYS A 82 4.15 -23.61 9.97
C LYS A 82 2.92 -22.81 9.55
N LEU A 83 2.33 -22.09 10.49
CA LEU A 83 1.13 -21.28 10.31
C LEU A 83 1.46 -19.78 10.42
N ALA A 84 1.06 -19.01 9.42
CA ALA A 84 1.16 -17.56 9.38
C ALA A 84 -0.19 -16.93 9.77
N LEU A 85 -0.20 -16.13 10.83
CA LEU A 85 -1.38 -15.42 11.32
C LEU A 85 -1.25 -13.90 11.09
N PRO A 86 -2.37 -13.21 10.83
CA PRO A 86 -2.38 -11.77 10.60
C PRO A 86 -2.23 -11.00 11.92
N THR A 87 -1.74 -9.78 11.82
CA THR A 87 -1.85 -8.76 12.88
C THR A 87 -3.08 -7.88 12.64
N GLY A 88 -3.37 -6.94 13.54
CA GLY A 88 -4.43 -5.95 13.36
C GLY A 88 -5.81 -6.45 13.80
N ASP A 89 -6.85 -6.02 13.11
CA ASP A 89 -8.25 -6.20 13.52
C ASP A 89 -8.69 -7.67 13.49
N LEU A 90 -8.07 -8.49 12.64
CA LEU A 90 -8.33 -9.93 12.57
C LEU A 90 -7.83 -10.70 13.80
N ARG A 91 -6.94 -10.12 14.61
CA ARG A 91 -6.23 -10.82 15.69
C ARG A 91 -7.16 -11.37 16.77
N ARG A 92 -8.06 -10.55 17.30
CA ARG A 92 -8.99 -10.98 18.37
C ARG A 92 -10.07 -11.95 17.86
N PRO A 93 -10.78 -11.67 16.75
CA PRO A 93 -11.77 -12.61 16.21
C PRO A 93 -11.15 -13.95 15.84
N LEU A 94 -9.95 -13.95 15.26
CA LEU A 94 -9.26 -15.17 14.87
C LEU A 94 -8.77 -15.95 16.09
N ALA A 95 -8.27 -15.29 17.15
CA ALA A 95 -7.91 -15.97 18.40
C ALA A 95 -9.11 -16.75 18.98
N ALA A 96 -10.28 -16.11 19.06
CA ALA A 96 -11.49 -16.75 19.55
C ALA A 96 -11.94 -17.94 18.66
N LEU A 97 -11.77 -17.84 17.35
CA LEU A 97 -12.05 -18.95 16.42
C LEU A 97 -11.06 -20.11 16.62
N LEU A 98 -9.77 -19.81 16.76
CA LEU A 98 -8.73 -20.82 16.98
C LEU A 98 -8.93 -21.55 18.32
N GLU A 99 -9.32 -20.84 19.38
CA GLU A 99 -9.65 -21.43 20.68
C GLU A 99 -10.80 -22.44 20.60
N ARG A 100 -11.85 -22.13 19.83
CA ARG A 100 -13.00 -23.03 19.62
C ARG A 100 -12.63 -24.35 18.96
N ILE A 101 -11.57 -24.36 18.14
CA ILE A 101 -11.06 -25.58 17.50
C ILE A 101 -9.91 -26.23 18.28
N GLY A 102 -9.69 -25.80 19.53
CA GLY A 102 -8.67 -26.36 20.41
C GLY A 102 -7.23 -25.95 20.06
N LEU A 103 -7.05 -24.86 19.29
CA LEU A 103 -5.75 -24.27 18.98
C LEU A 103 -5.55 -23.00 19.80
N GLN A 104 -4.86 -23.12 20.92
CA GLN A 104 -4.53 -21.97 21.77
C GLN A 104 -3.17 -21.42 21.38
N VAL A 105 -3.15 -20.19 20.87
CA VAL A 105 -1.91 -19.44 20.58
C VAL A 105 -1.69 -18.44 21.71
N GLU A 106 -0.81 -18.79 22.66
CA GLU A 106 -0.55 -17.97 23.84
C GLU A 106 -0.13 -16.54 23.43
N GLY A 107 -0.76 -15.52 24.01
CA GLY A 107 -0.45 -14.11 23.74
C GLY A 107 -0.86 -13.59 22.35
N TYR A 108 -1.53 -14.39 21.51
CA TYR A 108 -2.05 -13.91 20.23
C TYR A 108 -3.23 -12.96 20.45
N GLY A 109 -4.28 -13.32 21.21
CA GLY A 109 -5.41 -12.40 21.41
C GLY A 109 -5.05 -11.05 22.07
N GLU A 110 -4.04 -11.04 22.93
CA GLU A 110 -3.70 -9.92 23.83
C GLU A 110 -2.78 -8.85 23.24
N GLY A 111 -2.27 -9.05 22.02
CA GLY A 111 -1.37 -8.05 21.45
C GLY A 111 0.13 -8.28 21.73
N SER A 112 0.54 -9.42 22.33
CA SER A 112 1.95 -9.71 22.63
C SER A 112 2.87 -9.41 21.44
N ARG A 113 4.01 -8.75 21.73
CA ARG A 113 5.04 -8.35 20.75
C ARG A 113 5.88 -9.53 20.26
N ALA A 114 5.68 -10.72 20.83
CA ALA A 114 6.36 -11.93 20.39
C ALA A 114 5.84 -12.36 19.01
N TYR A 115 6.70 -12.28 18.00
CA TYR A 115 6.37 -12.71 16.64
C TYR A 115 6.26 -14.24 16.52
N ARG A 116 6.94 -14.99 17.38
CA ARG A 116 6.86 -16.45 17.45
C ARG A 116 6.09 -16.81 18.72
N LEU A 117 4.93 -17.44 18.54
CA LEU A 117 4.08 -17.82 19.67
C LEU A 117 4.02 -19.34 19.77
N PRO A 118 4.20 -19.91 20.97
CA PRO A 118 3.93 -21.33 21.17
C PRO A 118 2.43 -21.56 20.98
N ALA A 119 2.09 -22.52 20.12
CA ALA A 119 0.72 -23.00 20.01
C ALA A 119 0.60 -24.29 20.81
N ARG A 120 -0.40 -24.37 21.69
CA ARG A 120 -0.80 -25.63 22.34
C ARG A 120 -1.90 -26.28 21.49
N GLY A 121 -1.70 -27.54 21.15
CA GLY A 121 -2.60 -28.32 20.29
C GLY A 121 -2.11 -29.75 20.08
N GLN A 122 -2.85 -30.54 19.30
CA GLN A 122 -2.66 -31.99 19.13
C GLN A 122 -1.41 -32.38 18.30
N ALA A 123 -0.73 -31.44 17.64
CA ALA A 123 0.38 -31.70 16.72
C ALA A 123 1.45 -30.58 16.77
N PRO A 124 2.70 -30.82 16.29
CA PRO A 124 3.73 -29.79 16.24
C PRO A 124 3.33 -28.67 15.25
N LEU A 125 2.82 -27.57 15.80
CA LEU A 125 2.43 -26.36 15.08
C LEU A 125 3.36 -25.21 15.48
N ARG A 126 3.97 -24.54 14.50
CA ARG A 126 4.75 -23.31 14.71
C ARG A 126 3.98 -22.14 14.15
N VAL A 127 3.58 -21.23 15.01
CA VAL A 127 2.82 -20.04 14.63
C VAL A 127 3.73 -18.82 14.58
N ARG A 128 3.58 -18.00 13.53
CA ARG A 128 4.18 -16.66 13.46
C ARG A 128 3.18 -15.63 13.00
N VAL A 129 3.26 -14.45 13.62
CA VAL A 129 2.42 -13.30 13.28
C VAL A 129 3.13 -12.44 12.23
N PHE A 130 2.38 -12.03 11.20
CA PHE A 130 2.84 -11.20 10.08
C PHE A 130 1.87 -10.05 9.80
N ARG A 131 2.33 -9.05 9.06
CA ARG A 131 1.41 -8.10 8.39
C ARG A 131 0.65 -8.85 7.30
N GLU A 132 -0.62 -8.53 7.11
CA GLU A 132 -1.48 -9.26 6.18
C GLU A 132 -0.90 -9.31 4.75
N ARG A 133 -0.37 -8.18 4.27
CA ARG A 133 0.31 -8.07 2.98
C ARG A 133 1.48 -9.05 2.81
N ASP A 134 2.15 -9.43 3.89
CA ASP A 134 3.31 -10.33 3.84
C ASP A 134 2.92 -11.82 3.83
N ILE A 135 1.70 -12.16 4.27
CA ILE A 135 1.26 -13.55 4.43
C ILE A 135 1.23 -14.29 3.08
N PRO A 136 0.58 -13.79 2.02
CA PRO A 136 0.63 -14.44 0.70
C PRO A 136 2.05 -14.66 0.20
N ILE A 137 2.94 -13.70 0.42
CA ILE A 137 4.36 -13.78 0.01
C ILE A 137 5.05 -14.94 0.74
N GLN A 138 4.89 -15.03 2.07
CA GLN A 138 5.51 -16.08 2.88
C GLN A 138 5.02 -17.49 2.52
N ILE A 139 3.76 -17.62 2.12
CA ILE A 139 3.17 -18.89 1.67
C ILE A 139 3.64 -19.25 0.27
N ALA A 140 3.67 -18.30 -0.68
CA ALA A 140 4.18 -18.53 -2.03
C ALA A 140 5.65 -18.99 -2.02
N LEU A 141 6.48 -18.40 -1.16
CA LEU A 141 7.89 -18.78 -1.00
C LEU A 141 8.09 -20.16 -0.35
N GLY A 142 7.03 -20.81 0.16
CA GLY A 142 7.12 -22.08 0.87
C GLY A 142 7.78 -21.98 2.27
N ASN A 143 7.98 -20.76 2.78
CA ASN A 143 8.52 -20.55 4.13
C ASN A 143 7.53 -21.03 5.20
N TYR A 144 6.24 -20.90 4.92
CA TYR A 144 5.10 -21.31 5.75
C TYR A 144 4.15 -22.17 4.92
N ASP A 145 3.42 -23.05 5.59
CA ASP A 145 2.57 -24.04 4.93
C ASP A 145 1.13 -23.55 4.78
N LEU A 146 0.62 -22.84 5.80
CA LEU A 146 -0.72 -22.26 5.86
C LEU A 146 -0.65 -20.80 6.31
N GLY A 147 -1.55 -19.97 5.78
CA GLY A 147 -1.70 -18.57 6.14
C GLY A 147 -3.16 -18.14 6.19
N ILE A 148 -3.47 -17.16 7.03
CA ILE A 148 -4.79 -16.53 7.11
C ILE A 148 -4.63 -15.04 6.85
N CYS A 149 -5.34 -14.49 5.85
CA CYS A 149 -5.28 -13.06 5.50
C CYS A 149 -6.54 -12.63 4.75
N GLY A 150 -6.82 -11.32 4.68
CA GLY A 150 -7.94 -10.81 3.88
C GLY A 150 -7.85 -11.19 2.40
N LEU A 151 -9.01 -11.49 1.78
CA LEU A 151 -9.07 -11.87 0.35
C LEU A 151 -8.40 -10.86 -0.57
N HIS A 152 -8.53 -9.56 -0.28
CA HIS A 152 -7.91 -8.50 -1.08
C HIS A 152 -6.38 -8.63 -1.17
N TRP A 153 -5.68 -9.09 -0.12
CA TRP A 153 -4.24 -9.31 -0.15
C TRP A 153 -3.86 -10.53 -0.99
N VAL A 154 -4.69 -11.57 -0.98
CA VAL A 154 -4.51 -12.75 -1.82
C VAL A 154 -4.66 -12.37 -3.30
N GLU A 155 -5.72 -11.64 -3.66
CA GLU A 155 -5.97 -11.21 -5.03
C GLU A 155 -4.93 -10.18 -5.51
N GLU A 156 -4.47 -9.26 -4.64
CA GLU A 156 -3.39 -8.33 -4.96
C GLU A 156 -2.06 -9.05 -5.27
N PHE A 157 -1.74 -10.10 -4.52
CA PHE A 157 -0.56 -10.92 -4.78
C PHE A 157 -0.70 -11.73 -6.07
N LEU A 158 -1.83 -12.40 -6.26
CA LEU A 158 -2.10 -13.21 -7.46
C LEU A 158 -2.25 -12.36 -8.73
N GLY A 159 -2.69 -11.11 -8.61
CA GLY A 159 -2.74 -10.17 -9.72
C GLY A 159 -1.36 -9.90 -10.33
N ARG A 160 -0.30 -9.94 -9.51
CA ARG A 160 1.10 -9.83 -9.98
C ARG A 160 1.72 -11.17 -10.32
N TYR A 161 1.41 -12.22 -9.55
CA TYR A 161 2.02 -13.54 -9.67
C TYR A 161 0.97 -14.65 -9.78
N PRO A 162 0.26 -14.76 -10.92
CA PRO A 162 -0.89 -15.68 -11.06
C PRO A 162 -0.50 -17.16 -11.04
N GLY A 163 0.76 -17.50 -11.32
CA GLY A 163 1.27 -18.88 -11.40
C GLY A 163 1.83 -19.44 -10.09
N GLU A 164 1.89 -18.64 -9.04
CA GLU A 164 2.56 -19.02 -7.79
C GLU A 164 1.89 -20.19 -7.08
N ALA A 165 2.64 -20.81 -6.16
CA ALA A 165 2.24 -22.01 -5.46
C ALA A 165 1.23 -21.76 -4.32
N ILE A 166 0.31 -20.81 -4.47
CA ILE A 166 -0.77 -20.55 -3.51
C ILE A 166 -2.03 -21.33 -3.92
N VAL A 167 -2.66 -21.97 -2.94
CA VAL A 167 -3.98 -22.61 -3.05
C VAL A 167 -4.92 -21.94 -2.07
N ARG A 168 -6.06 -21.47 -2.57
CA ARG A 168 -7.13 -20.89 -1.76
C ARG A 168 -8.02 -22.01 -1.22
N LEU A 169 -8.12 -22.14 0.10
CA LEU A 169 -8.86 -23.24 0.73
C LEU A 169 -10.29 -22.85 1.12
N GLY A 170 -10.51 -21.60 1.53
CA GLY A 170 -11.84 -21.07 1.82
C GLY A 170 -11.82 -19.83 2.70
N GLY A 171 -12.95 -19.12 2.76
CA GLY A 171 -13.18 -17.96 3.63
C GLY A 171 -13.67 -18.36 5.02
N LEU A 172 -13.02 -17.87 6.07
CA LEU A 172 -13.49 -17.98 7.45
C LEU A 172 -14.61 -16.96 7.72
N PRO A 173 -15.55 -17.21 8.64
CA PRO A 173 -16.64 -16.29 8.97
C PRO A 173 -16.18 -15.09 9.82
N LEU A 174 -15.11 -14.41 9.40
CA LEU A 174 -14.52 -13.25 10.07
C LEU A 174 -13.85 -12.32 9.05
N GLY A 175 -13.61 -11.07 9.46
CA GLY A 175 -12.84 -10.13 8.65
C GLY A 175 -13.54 -9.73 7.35
N GLU A 176 -14.85 -9.47 7.41
CA GLU A 176 -15.60 -8.97 6.26
C GLU A 176 -15.06 -7.62 5.81
N ALA A 177 -14.54 -7.59 4.59
CA ALA A 177 -14.03 -6.40 3.94
C ALA A 177 -14.32 -6.46 2.44
N SER A 178 -14.71 -5.32 1.89
CA SER A 178 -14.89 -5.11 0.47
C SER A 178 -13.85 -4.13 -0.04
N LEU A 179 -13.38 -4.34 -1.27
CA LEU A 179 -12.49 -3.40 -1.95
C LEU A 179 -13.32 -2.54 -2.90
N PHE A 180 -13.30 -1.24 -2.68
CA PHE A 180 -14.07 -0.27 -3.45
C PHE A 180 -13.16 0.63 -4.26
N VAL A 181 -13.55 0.87 -5.51
CA VAL A 181 -13.12 2.04 -6.28
C VAL A 181 -14.02 3.18 -5.84
N ALA A 182 -13.40 4.23 -5.31
CA ALA A 182 -14.10 5.36 -4.75
C ALA A 182 -13.50 6.69 -5.22
N ALA A 183 -14.27 7.76 -5.07
CA ALA A 183 -13.86 9.11 -5.43
C ALA A 183 -14.31 10.12 -4.36
N ALA A 184 -13.78 11.34 -4.45
CA ALA A 184 -14.27 12.43 -3.62
C ALA A 184 -15.73 12.80 -4.00
N PRO A 185 -16.55 13.21 -3.03
CA PRO A 185 -17.91 13.66 -3.28
C PRO A 185 -17.97 14.78 -4.34
N GLY A 186 -18.92 14.67 -5.26
CA GLY A 186 -19.12 15.66 -6.34
C GLY A 186 -18.09 15.59 -7.48
N GLN A 187 -17.05 14.75 -7.39
CA GLN A 187 -16.07 14.60 -8.46
C GLN A 187 -16.59 13.72 -9.60
N TRP A 188 -17.17 12.57 -9.27
CA TRP A 188 -17.73 11.61 -10.22
C TRP A 188 -19.04 11.04 -9.66
N GLY A 189 -20.08 10.93 -10.47
CA GLY A 189 -21.36 10.32 -10.08
C GLY A 189 -21.45 8.84 -10.45
N SER A 190 -20.71 8.40 -11.46
CA SER A 190 -20.68 7.01 -11.90
C SER A 190 -19.37 6.63 -12.59
N LEU A 191 -19.09 5.33 -12.71
CA LEU A 191 -17.98 4.84 -13.54
C LEU A 191 -18.05 5.33 -15.00
N ARG A 192 -19.25 5.60 -15.54
CA ARG A 192 -19.42 6.04 -16.92
C ARG A 192 -18.82 7.42 -17.18
N ASP A 193 -18.72 8.24 -16.14
CA ASP A 193 -18.21 9.60 -16.23
C ASP A 193 -16.70 9.62 -16.53
N LEU A 194 -16.01 8.51 -16.22
CA LEU A 194 -14.60 8.30 -16.51
C LEU A 194 -14.33 7.87 -17.95
N ALA A 195 -15.38 7.54 -18.73
CA ALA A 195 -15.23 6.98 -20.06
C ALA A 195 -14.58 8.00 -21.03
N GLY A 196 -13.42 7.65 -21.56
CA GLY A 196 -12.66 8.51 -22.47
C GLY A 196 -11.78 9.56 -21.77
N ARG A 197 -11.74 9.60 -20.43
CA ARG A 197 -10.88 10.53 -19.69
C ARG A 197 -9.40 10.11 -19.77
N TRP A 198 -8.52 11.01 -20.22
CA TRP A 198 -7.07 10.78 -20.20
C TRP A 198 -6.54 10.90 -18.78
N GLY A 199 -5.48 10.17 -18.48
CA GLY A 199 -4.59 10.56 -17.39
C GLY A 199 -5.19 10.35 -16.01
N VAL A 200 -6.23 9.51 -15.88
CA VAL A 200 -6.89 9.23 -14.60
C VAL A 200 -5.85 8.73 -13.60
N ARG A 201 -5.72 9.44 -12.49
CA ARG A 201 -4.80 9.13 -11.39
C ARG A 201 -5.53 8.27 -10.36
N ILE A 202 -5.00 7.08 -10.09
CA ILE A 202 -5.58 6.13 -9.15
C ILE A 202 -4.58 5.92 -8.02
N VAL A 203 -4.96 6.27 -6.79
CA VAL A 203 -4.16 5.98 -5.59
C VAL A 203 -4.64 4.70 -4.93
N SER A 204 -3.74 3.83 -4.49
CA SER A 204 -4.15 2.61 -3.78
C SER A 204 -3.03 1.94 -3.00
N GLU A 205 -3.40 1.22 -1.94
CA GLU A 205 -2.53 0.21 -1.31
C GLU A 205 -2.42 -1.10 -2.12
N PHE A 206 -3.28 -1.26 -3.14
CA PHE A 206 -3.41 -2.43 -4.00
C PHE A 206 -3.12 -2.07 -5.46
N PRO A 207 -1.86 -1.75 -5.82
CA PRO A 207 -1.51 -1.28 -7.16
C PRO A 207 -1.84 -2.28 -8.27
N ASN A 208 -1.69 -3.59 -8.05
CA ASN A 208 -1.95 -4.58 -9.09
C ASN A 208 -3.46 -4.69 -9.39
N LEU A 209 -4.30 -4.64 -8.34
CA LEU A 209 -5.76 -4.60 -8.50
C LEU A 209 -6.23 -3.27 -9.11
N ALA A 210 -5.63 -2.14 -8.73
CA ALA A 210 -5.92 -0.84 -9.33
C ALA A 210 -5.58 -0.80 -10.82
N GLU A 211 -4.44 -1.38 -11.21
CA GLU A 211 -4.06 -1.54 -12.61
C GLU A 211 -5.02 -2.48 -13.36
N SER A 212 -5.37 -3.63 -12.77
CA SER A 212 -6.34 -4.56 -13.35
C SER A 212 -7.69 -3.91 -13.60
N PHE A 213 -8.16 -3.08 -12.66
CA PHE A 213 -9.36 -2.26 -12.82
C PHE A 213 -9.23 -1.26 -13.97
N ALA A 214 -8.14 -0.50 -14.03
CA ALA A 214 -7.94 0.52 -15.06
C ALA A 214 -7.88 -0.09 -16.47
N LEU A 215 -7.20 -1.24 -16.61
CA LEU A 215 -7.13 -2.00 -17.85
C LEU A 215 -8.50 -2.56 -18.27
N ALA A 216 -9.25 -3.13 -17.33
CA ALA A 216 -10.60 -3.64 -17.59
C ALA A 216 -11.56 -2.53 -18.03
N ALA A 217 -11.51 -1.38 -17.35
CA ALA A 217 -12.29 -0.20 -17.67
C ALA A 217 -11.82 0.51 -18.96
N ARG A 218 -10.64 0.16 -19.50
CA ARG A 218 -9.98 0.80 -20.66
C ARG A 218 -9.72 2.29 -20.48
N LEU A 219 -9.27 2.68 -19.29
CA LEU A 219 -8.89 4.06 -19.01
C LEU A 219 -7.64 4.44 -19.81
N PRO A 220 -7.67 5.46 -20.67
CA PRO A 220 -6.51 5.81 -21.47
C PRO A 220 -5.47 6.58 -20.66
N ALA A 221 -4.20 6.18 -20.79
CA ALA A 221 -3.04 6.78 -20.11
C ALA A 221 -3.22 6.97 -18.59
N TYR A 222 -3.88 6.01 -17.93
CA TYR A 222 -4.03 6.03 -16.47
C TYR A 222 -2.67 6.02 -15.78
N ARG A 223 -2.65 6.50 -14.53
CA ARG A 223 -1.49 6.40 -13.65
C ARG A 223 -1.90 5.81 -12.31
N VAL A 224 -1.28 4.70 -11.93
CA VAL A 224 -1.43 4.14 -10.58
C VAL A 224 -0.33 4.66 -9.68
N ILE A 225 -0.72 5.20 -8.53
CA ILE A 225 0.16 5.73 -7.49
C ILE A 225 -0.01 4.82 -6.27
N PRO A 226 0.93 3.88 -6.04
CA PRO A 226 0.86 3.04 -4.84
C PRO A 226 1.12 3.89 -3.59
N VAL A 227 0.41 3.56 -2.52
CA VAL A 227 0.62 4.15 -1.19
C VAL A 227 0.72 3.06 -0.13
N TRP A 228 1.40 3.34 0.99
CA TRP A 228 1.51 2.40 2.12
C TRP A 228 0.45 2.62 3.21
N GLY A 229 -0.63 3.34 2.90
CA GLY A 229 -1.75 3.63 3.79
C GLY A 229 -2.41 4.97 3.50
N ALA A 230 -3.55 5.21 4.13
CA ALA A 230 -4.28 6.47 4.07
C ALA A 230 -4.63 6.94 2.63
N ALA A 231 -4.96 5.97 1.76
CA ALA A 231 -5.28 6.20 0.35
C ALA A 231 -6.51 7.11 0.16
N GLU A 232 -7.39 7.18 1.16
CA GLU A 232 -8.59 8.02 1.18
C GLU A 232 -8.31 9.52 1.17
N ALA A 233 -7.12 9.95 1.62
CA ALA A 233 -6.80 11.38 1.76
C ALA A 233 -6.14 12.01 0.52
N TYR A 234 -6.14 11.31 -0.61
CA TYR A 234 -5.55 11.79 -1.86
C TYR A 234 -6.59 12.42 -2.80
N PRO A 235 -7.77 11.82 -3.03
CA PRO A 235 -8.83 12.49 -3.77
C PRO A 235 -9.36 13.74 -3.05
N PRO A 236 -9.76 14.81 -3.78
CA PRO A 236 -9.71 14.98 -5.24
C PRO A 236 -8.38 15.57 -5.78
N GLU A 237 -7.53 16.10 -4.91
CA GLU A 237 -6.38 16.93 -5.32
C GLU A 237 -5.27 16.13 -6.01
N ASP A 238 -4.87 15.02 -5.39
CA ASP A 238 -3.71 14.24 -5.81
C ASP A 238 -4.08 13.03 -6.67
N ALA A 239 -5.35 12.63 -6.61
CA ALA A 239 -5.88 11.49 -7.32
C ALA A 239 -7.31 11.74 -7.75
N ASP A 240 -7.70 11.12 -8.87
CA ASP A 240 -9.07 11.15 -9.35
C ASP A 240 -9.90 10.02 -8.75
N LEU A 241 -9.24 8.90 -8.45
CA LEU A 241 -9.82 7.70 -7.86
C LEU A 241 -8.92 7.18 -6.74
N THR A 242 -9.53 6.53 -5.76
CA THR A 242 -8.83 5.73 -4.77
C THR A 242 -9.40 4.31 -4.74
N LEU A 243 -8.54 3.33 -4.52
CA LEU A 243 -8.94 1.95 -4.30
C LEU A 243 -8.59 1.56 -2.87
N VAL A 244 -9.62 1.40 -2.04
CA VAL A 244 -9.52 1.27 -0.58
C VAL A 244 -10.37 0.10 -0.08
N ALA A 245 -9.88 -0.57 0.98
CA ALA A 245 -10.63 -1.61 1.66
C ALA A 245 -11.52 -0.99 2.75
N ALA A 246 -12.81 -1.30 2.71
CA ALA A 246 -13.78 -0.86 3.71
C ALA A 246 -14.74 -2.02 4.03
N ARG A 247 -15.28 -2.04 5.25
CA ARG A 247 -16.26 -3.07 5.64
C ARG A 247 -17.51 -3.01 4.76
N ASP A 248 -18.02 -1.80 4.58
CA ASP A 248 -19.23 -1.48 3.84
C ASP A 248 -19.14 -0.06 3.27
N GLU A 249 -20.19 0.37 2.55
CA GLU A 249 -20.28 1.72 1.99
C GLU A 249 -20.45 2.80 3.07
N ALA A 250 -20.93 2.47 4.27
CA ALA A 250 -21.05 3.42 5.37
C ALA A 250 -19.67 3.79 5.93
N ALA A 251 -18.80 2.79 6.14
CA ALA A 251 -17.39 3.03 6.50
C ALA A 251 -16.65 3.82 5.43
N LEU A 252 -17.01 3.64 4.14
CA LEU A 252 -16.46 4.44 3.05
C LEU A 252 -16.93 5.91 3.10
N ALA A 253 -18.19 6.15 3.46
CA ALA A 253 -18.72 7.49 3.65
C ALA A 253 -18.09 8.20 4.86
N GLU A 254 -17.76 7.48 5.94
CA GLU A 254 -16.99 8.02 7.09
C GLU A 254 -15.58 8.49 6.69
N MET A 255 -14.99 7.85 5.67
CA MET A 255 -13.73 8.29 5.05
C MET A 255 -13.91 9.48 4.09
N GLY A 256 -15.14 9.98 3.91
CA GLY A 256 -15.45 11.09 3.01
C GLY A 256 -15.38 10.71 1.54
N LEU A 257 -15.67 9.46 1.19
CA LEU A 257 -15.59 8.92 -0.17
C LEU A 257 -16.94 8.41 -0.66
N VAL A 258 -17.14 8.43 -1.98
CA VAL A 258 -18.32 7.88 -2.66
C VAL A 258 -17.92 6.63 -3.44
N PRO A 259 -18.60 5.48 -3.24
CA PRO A 259 -18.33 4.26 -3.98
C PRO A 259 -18.76 4.41 -5.45
N LEU A 260 -17.86 4.10 -6.38
CA LEU A 260 -18.18 4.01 -7.81
C LEU A 260 -18.33 2.56 -8.26
N HIS A 261 -17.54 1.64 -7.68
CA HIS A 261 -17.56 0.22 -8.01
C HIS A 261 -16.98 -0.64 -6.89
N ARG A 262 -17.55 -1.82 -6.66
CA ARG A 262 -17.03 -2.81 -5.71
C ARG A 262 -16.26 -3.90 -6.47
N LEU A 263 -14.94 -3.92 -6.32
CA LEU A 263 -14.05 -4.90 -6.98
C LEU A 263 -14.09 -6.27 -6.34
N LEU A 264 -14.16 -6.35 -5.03
CA LEU A 264 -14.27 -7.62 -4.33
C LEU A 264 -15.05 -7.42 -3.04
N ALA A 265 -15.73 -8.49 -2.62
CA ALA A 265 -16.28 -8.63 -1.29
C ALA A 265 -15.76 -9.96 -0.75
N GLY A 266 -15.12 -9.92 0.41
CA GLY A 266 -14.44 -11.08 0.95
C GLY A 266 -14.30 -11.05 2.45
N ARG A 267 -13.96 -12.22 2.97
CA ARG A 267 -13.63 -12.45 4.38
C ARG A 267 -12.12 -12.67 4.53
N ALA A 268 -11.67 -13.06 5.70
CA ALA A 268 -10.35 -13.65 5.85
C ALA A 268 -10.32 -15.04 5.20
N TRP A 269 -9.32 -15.29 4.37
CA TRP A 269 -9.12 -16.55 3.65
C TRP A 269 -8.00 -17.37 4.23
N VAL A 270 -8.21 -18.68 4.27
CA VAL A 270 -7.17 -19.67 4.50
C VAL A 270 -6.50 -19.97 3.17
N ILE A 271 -5.19 -19.76 3.11
CA ILE A 271 -4.35 -20.08 1.97
C ILE A 271 -3.28 -21.11 2.36
N ALA A 272 -2.93 -22.00 1.44
CA ALA A 272 -1.90 -23.01 1.63
C ALA A 272 -0.87 -22.99 0.50
N HIS A 273 0.35 -23.41 0.82
CA HIS A 273 1.36 -23.68 -0.19
C HIS A 273 1.07 -25.01 -0.89
N ARG A 274 1.08 -25.02 -2.22
CA ARG A 274 0.65 -26.15 -3.07
C ARG A 274 1.45 -27.43 -2.78
N GLU A 275 2.76 -27.32 -2.59
CA GLU A 275 3.60 -28.48 -2.32
C GLU A 275 3.41 -28.97 -0.88
N SER A 276 3.29 -28.06 0.09
CA SER A 276 3.04 -28.42 1.48
C SER A 276 1.73 -29.19 1.65
N LEU A 277 0.70 -28.79 0.89
CA LEU A 277 -0.59 -29.49 0.86
C LEU A 277 -0.50 -30.91 0.29
N ARG A 278 0.50 -31.20 -0.55
CA ARG A 278 0.74 -32.54 -1.12
C ARG A 278 1.62 -33.41 -0.24
N SER A 279 2.63 -32.80 0.40
CA SER A 279 3.69 -33.54 1.09
C SER A 279 3.44 -33.77 2.58
N LYS A 280 2.64 -32.92 3.23
CA LYS A 280 2.44 -32.94 4.69
C LYS A 280 1.04 -33.41 5.05
N ASP A 281 0.93 -34.15 6.16
CA ASP A 281 -0.38 -34.45 6.75
C ASP A 281 -0.90 -33.25 7.53
N MET A 282 -1.79 -32.49 6.88
CA MET A 282 -2.44 -31.31 7.42
C MET A 282 -3.96 -31.52 7.53
N GLY A 283 -4.45 -32.74 7.31
CA GLY A 283 -5.87 -33.05 7.22
C GLY A 283 -6.65 -32.69 8.49
N TRP A 284 -6.05 -32.93 9.66
CA TRP A 284 -6.63 -32.58 10.95
C TRP A 284 -6.86 -31.06 11.09
N LEU A 285 -5.91 -30.24 10.65
CA LEU A 285 -5.99 -28.77 10.75
C LEU A 285 -6.97 -28.21 9.73
N LEU A 286 -6.98 -28.77 8.52
CA LEU A 286 -7.95 -28.40 7.49
C LEU A 286 -9.37 -28.77 7.90
N ALA A 287 -9.58 -29.94 8.51
CA ALA A 287 -10.87 -30.36 9.04
C ALA A 287 -11.32 -29.46 10.20
N ALA A 288 -10.40 -29.12 11.11
CA ALA A 288 -10.66 -28.18 12.20
C ALA A 288 -11.09 -26.80 11.67
N LEU A 289 -10.36 -26.24 10.69
CA LEU A 289 -10.73 -24.97 10.07
C LEU A 289 -12.05 -25.07 9.28
N ALA A 290 -12.28 -26.17 8.57
CA ALA A 290 -13.54 -26.42 7.85
C ALA A 290 -14.74 -26.48 8.80
N SER A 291 -14.57 -27.03 10.01
CA SER A 291 -15.62 -27.08 11.04
C SER A 291 -16.08 -25.69 11.50
N CYS A 292 -15.29 -24.64 11.24
CA CYS A 292 -15.67 -23.26 11.51
C CYS A 292 -16.58 -22.65 10.43
N GLY A 293 -16.87 -23.37 9.34
CA GLY A 293 -17.69 -22.88 8.23
C GLY A 293 -16.87 -22.18 7.16
N LEU A 294 -15.98 -22.93 6.50
CA LEU A 294 -15.27 -22.39 5.34
C LEU A 294 -16.24 -22.20 4.17
N GLU A 295 -16.36 -20.95 3.71
CA GLU A 295 -17.16 -20.62 2.54
C GLU A 295 -16.31 -20.65 1.27
N THR A 296 -16.92 -21.17 0.21
CA THR A 296 -16.42 -21.01 -1.15
C THR A 296 -17.10 -19.79 -1.78
N GLY A 297 -16.39 -19.07 -2.64
CA GLY A 297 -16.89 -17.80 -3.20
C GLY A 297 -15.77 -16.79 -3.25
N GLY A 298 -16.06 -15.49 -3.32
CA GLY A 298 -15.03 -14.45 -3.31
C GLY A 298 -14.21 -14.42 -4.60
N GLY A 299 -14.56 -13.50 -5.49
CA GLY A 299 -13.85 -13.31 -6.74
C GLY A 299 -13.73 -11.84 -7.08
N LEU A 300 -12.74 -11.52 -7.90
CA LEU A 300 -12.57 -10.19 -8.45
C LEU A 300 -13.67 -9.91 -9.48
N SER A 301 -14.47 -8.88 -9.23
CA SER A 301 -15.50 -8.34 -10.10
C SER A 301 -14.97 -7.10 -10.82
N LEU A 302 -14.32 -7.31 -11.96
CA LEU A 302 -13.86 -6.22 -12.80
C LEU A 302 -15.03 -5.59 -13.59
N PRO A 303 -15.05 -4.26 -13.78
CA PRO A 303 -16.09 -3.62 -14.57
C PRO A 303 -15.97 -4.04 -16.04
N PRO A 304 -17.08 -4.02 -16.80
CA PRO A 304 -17.00 -4.11 -18.26
C PRO A 304 -16.24 -2.90 -18.83
N PRO A 305 -15.66 -3.03 -20.03
CA PRO A 305 -15.02 -1.90 -20.72
C PRO A 305 -15.97 -0.71 -20.82
N LEU A 306 -15.49 0.47 -20.41
CA LEU A 306 -16.28 1.68 -20.51
C LEU A 306 -16.39 2.09 -21.98
N ALA A 307 -17.62 2.39 -22.43
CA ALA A 307 -17.86 2.86 -23.78
C ALA A 307 -17.24 4.26 -23.96
N LEU A 308 -16.16 4.34 -24.73
CA LEU A 308 -15.43 5.59 -24.94
C LEU A 308 -16.36 6.68 -25.46
N SER A 309 -16.45 7.77 -24.71
CA SER A 309 -17.01 9.01 -25.23
C SER A 309 -16.03 9.57 -26.28
N ARG A 310 -16.52 10.00 -27.44
CA ARG A 310 -15.71 10.38 -28.62
C ARG A 310 -14.85 11.64 -28.44
N VAL A 311 -14.85 12.25 -27.26
CA VAL A 311 -14.11 13.49 -27.01
C VAL A 311 -12.68 13.14 -26.63
N PRO A 312 -11.67 13.51 -27.44
CA PRO A 312 -10.29 13.35 -27.04
C PRO A 312 -10.06 14.21 -25.79
N PRO A 313 -9.58 13.61 -24.70
CA PRO A 313 -9.43 14.30 -23.44
C PRO A 313 -8.33 15.37 -23.49
N ALA A 314 -8.56 16.49 -22.80
CA ALA A 314 -7.57 17.56 -22.69
C ALA A 314 -6.36 17.12 -21.85
N PRO A 315 -5.12 17.46 -22.24
CA PRO A 315 -3.96 17.26 -21.39
C PRO A 315 -4.11 18.07 -20.09
N PRO A 316 -3.55 17.59 -18.97
CA PRO A 316 -3.53 18.37 -17.72
C PRO A 316 -2.82 19.70 -17.95
N ALA A 317 -3.36 20.78 -17.37
CA ALA A 317 -2.72 22.08 -17.43
C ALA A 317 -1.33 22.02 -16.74
N PRO A 318 -0.31 22.70 -17.30
CA PRO A 318 0.99 22.79 -16.65
C PRO A 318 0.83 23.46 -15.28
N ARG A 319 1.46 22.87 -14.26
CA ARG A 319 1.46 23.42 -12.90
C ARG A 319 2.33 24.66 -12.85
N GLN A 320 1.86 25.69 -12.17
CA GLN A 320 2.62 26.91 -11.88
C GLN A 320 3.18 26.93 -10.45
N THR A 321 2.67 26.05 -9.57
CA THR A 321 3.11 25.90 -8.18
C THR A 321 4.07 24.73 -8.01
N VAL A 322 5.09 24.92 -7.16
CA VAL A 322 6.00 23.87 -6.69
C VAL A 322 5.33 23.10 -5.56
N ARG A 323 5.42 21.78 -5.58
CA ARG A 323 4.87 20.93 -4.51
C ARG A 323 5.95 20.20 -3.76
N ILE A 324 5.96 20.38 -2.46
CA ILE A 324 6.90 19.75 -1.55
C ILE A 324 6.20 18.64 -0.76
N ALA A 325 6.79 17.45 -0.78
CA ALA A 325 6.39 16.36 0.11
C ALA A 325 7.16 16.47 1.44
N LEU A 326 6.44 16.63 2.54
CA LEU A 326 6.99 16.72 3.90
C LEU A 326 6.83 15.38 4.64
N PRO A 327 7.85 14.89 5.37
CA PRO A 327 7.77 13.55 5.95
C PRO A 327 6.95 13.51 7.22
N ASP A 328 6.20 12.43 7.40
CA ASP A 328 5.58 12.09 8.67
C ASP A 328 6.51 11.30 9.61
N GLY A 329 6.05 11.08 10.84
CA GLY A 329 6.67 10.18 11.80
C GLY A 329 8.04 10.63 12.30
N HIS A 330 8.97 9.68 12.46
CA HIS A 330 10.26 9.93 13.11
C HIS A 330 11.16 10.95 12.39
N GLN A 331 10.94 11.17 11.09
CA GLN A 331 11.72 12.15 10.31
C GLN A 331 11.17 13.57 10.44
N GLN A 332 9.92 13.75 10.87
CA GLN A 332 9.24 15.04 10.93
C GLN A 332 10.01 16.08 11.76
N ARG A 333 10.48 15.71 12.97
CA ARG A 333 11.22 16.62 13.86
C ARG A 333 12.52 17.14 13.23
N HIS A 334 13.23 16.28 12.51
CA HIS A 334 14.51 16.61 11.92
C HIS A 334 14.33 17.51 10.69
N VAL A 335 13.25 17.29 9.94
CA VAL A 335 12.91 18.17 8.81
C VAL A 335 12.38 19.51 9.29
N LEU A 336 11.59 19.55 10.37
CA LEU A 336 11.18 20.81 11.00
C LEU A 336 12.39 21.66 11.42
N GLU A 337 13.38 21.05 12.08
CA GLU A 337 14.63 21.71 12.48
C GLU A 337 15.38 22.25 11.25
N ALA A 338 15.58 21.43 10.22
CA ALA A 338 16.28 21.83 9.00
C ALA A 338 15.55 22.95 8.21
N LEU A 339 14.22 22.92 8.17
CA LEU A 339 13.41 23.95 7.51
C LEU A 339 13.47 25.27 8.28
N ALA A 340 13.44 25.23 9.62
CA ALA A 340 13.58 26.41 10.46
C ALA A 340 14.97 27.06 10.29
N GLU A 341 16.05 26.27 10.21
CA GLU A 341 17.40 26.78 9.89
C GLU A 341 17.46 27.46 8.52
N ALA A 342 16.67 27.00 7.56
CA ALA A 342 16.54 27.61 6.23
C ALA A 342 15.58 28.82 6.20
N GLY A 343 14.94 29.17 7.32
CA GLY A 343 13.94 30.25 7.39
C GLY A 343 12.60 29.90 6.71
N LEU A 344 12.30 28.61 6.53
CA LEU A 344 11.06 28.12 5.96
C LEU A 344 10.17 27.53 7.05
N GLU A 345 9.11 28.24 7.42
CA GLU A 345 8.14 27.76 8.42
C GLU A 345 6.84 27.33 7.75
N PHE A 346 6.47 26.06 7.94
CA PHE A 346 5.22 25.51 7.43
C PHE A 346 4.19 25.44 8.56
N GLU A 347 3.21 26.35 8.54
CA GLU A 347 2.17 26.42 9.57
C GLU A 347 1.36 25.12 9.59
N GLY A 348 1.14 24.53 10.78
CA GLY A 348 0.43 23.26 10.92
C GLY A 348 1.32 22.02 10.83
N TYR A 349 2.56 22.13 10.30
CA TYR A 349 3.41 20.95 10.10
C TYR A 349 3.86 20.34 11.42
N ALA A 350 4.22 21.17 12.42
CA ALA A 350 4.57 20.69 13.75
C ALA A 350 3.39 20.04 14.49
N GLN A 351 2.16 20.47 14.18
CA GLN A 351 0.92 19.97 14.75
C GLN A 351 0.43 18.68 14.09
N GLY A 352 1.15 18.18 13.07
CA GLY A 352 0.80 16.97 12.35
C GLY A 352 -0.35 17.18 11.35
N GLU A 353 -0.60 18.42 10.94
CA GLU A 353 -1.56 18.68 9.87
C GLU A 353 -1.08 18.03 8.57
N ARG A 354 -1.98 17.34 7.87
CA ARG A 354 -1.64 16.67 6.61
C ARG A 354 -1.27 17.65 5.49
N ARG A 355 -1.68 18.91 5.62
CA ARG A 355 -1.56 19.95 4.60
C ARG A 355 -1.16 21.28 5.24
N PRO A 356 0.12 21.39 5.64
CA PRO A 356 0.59 22.60 6.27
C PRO A 356 0.70 23.72 5.24
N ARG A 357 0.50 24.97 5.69
CA ARG A 357 0.60 26.14 4.80
C ARG A 357 2.05 26.47 4.57
N ALA A 358 2.43 26.62 3.31
CA ALA A 358 3.77 27.04 2.95
C ALA A 358 3.95 28.56 3.20
N PRO A 359 5.17 29.01 3.50
CA PRO A 359 5.48 30.44 3.66
C PRO A 359 5.53 31.20 2.32
N LEU A 360 5.53 30.49 1.20
CA LEU A 360 5.63 31.05 -0.16
C LEU A 360 4.33 30.80 -0.92
N GLU A 361 3.84 31.81 -1.65
CA GLU A 361 2.55 31.73 -2.38
C GLU A 361 2.55 30.67 -3.49
N ASP A 362 3.71 30.40 -4.11
CA ASP A 362 3.85 29.42 -5.19
C ASP A 362 4.25 28.01 -4.71
N VAL A 363 4.18 27.74 -3.40
CA VAL A 363 4.55 26.45 -2.82
C VAL A 363 3.37 25.79 -2.14
N GLU A 364 3.10 24.55 -2.50
CA GLU A 364 2.16 23.67 -1.81
C GLU A 364 2.92 22.61 -1.03
N ALA A 365 2.48 22.29 0.19
CA ALA A 365 3.05 21.21 0.97
C ALA A 365 2.00 20.16 1.35
N LYS A 366 2.41 18.89 1.26
CA LYS A 366 1.63 17.77 1.78
C LYS A 366 2.50 16.89 2.64
N VAL A 367 1.98 16.49 3.80
CA VAL A 367 2.63 15.49 4.64
C VAL A 367 2.37 14.12 4.06
N VAL A 368 3.44 13.42 3.72
CA VAL A 368 3.44 12.11 3.05
C VAL A 368 4.36 11.18 3.83
N ARG A 369 4.07 9.88 3.79
CA ARG A 369 4.96 8.88 4.39
C ARG A 369 6.31 8.88 3.65
N PRO A 370 7.45 8.86 4.37
CA PRO A 370 8.78 8.84 3.74
C PRO A 370 8.97 7.74 2.69
N GLN A 371 8.29 6.61 2.85
CA GLN A 371 8.37 5.46 1.93
C GLN A 371 7.69 5.72 0.57
N ASP A 372 6.70 6.60 0.53
CA ASP A 372 5.94 6.94 -0.67
C ASP A 372 6.62 8.05 -1.51
N MET A 373 7.42 8.90 -0.87
CA MET A 373 7.95 10.13 -1.48
C MET A 373 8.77 9.91 -2.76
N PRO A 374 9.79 9.02 -2.81
CA PRO A 374 10.63 8.91 -3.99
C PRO A 374 9.85 8.53 -5.24
N GLN A 375 8.85 7.66 -5.06
CA GLN A 375 7.98 7.23 -6.15
C GLN A 375 7.04 8.35 -6.59
N MET A 376 6.49 9.13 -5.65
CA MET A 376 5.62 10.24 -6.02
C MET A 376 6.36 11.38 -6.73
N VAL A 377 7.61 11.67 -6.36
CA VAL A 377 8.48 12.60 -7.09
C VAL A 377 8.81 12.04 -8.48
N ALA A 378 9.19 10.77 -8.59
CA ALA A 378 9.49 10.14 -9.88
C ALA A 378 8.28 10.12 -10.84
N LEU A 379 7.06 10.02 -10.29
CA LEU A 379 5.83 10.11 -11.05
C LEU A 379 5.44 11.57 -11.36
N GLY A 380 6.10 12.58 -10.79
CA GLY A 380 5.75 14.00 -10.97
C GLY A 380 4.46 14.39 -10.26
N ALA A 381 4.15 13.75 -9.13
CA ALA A 381 3.08 14.17 -8.22
C ALA A 381 3.56 15.27 -7.23
N PHE A 382 4.87 15.28 -6.96
CA PHE A 382 5.63 16.29 -6.21
C PHE A 382 6.92 16.62 -6.97
N ASP A 383 7.55 17.75 -6.63
CA ASP A 383 8.74 18.29 -7.29
C ASP A 383 10.06 17.95 -6.57
#